data_AF-A0A957VPG3-F1
#
_entry.id   AF-A0A957VPG3-F1
#
_cell.length_a   1.000
_cell.length_b   1.000
_cell.length_c   1.000
_cell.angle_alpha   90.00
_cell.angle_beta   90.00
_cell.angle_gamma   90.00
#
_symmetry.space_group_name_H-M   'P 1'
#
loop_
_entity.id
_entity.type
_entity.pdbx_description
1 polymer ?
#
loop_
_entity_poly.entity_id
_entity_poly.type
_entity_poly.pdbx_seq_one_letter_code
_entity_poly.pdbx_strand_id
1 'polypeptide(L)' 'MQTRTTPFVVAIDGASGAGKSTLAPLLAADLAAVLIPTDDFFSAHIPDADWDRFTVAERYAQVLDWARIRSD' A
#
# COMPACT_ATOMS: atom_id res chain seq x y z
N MET A 1 22.74 25.99 -1.62
CA MET A 1 22.01 25.48 -0.44
C MET A 1 20.78 24.76 -0.96
N GLN A 2 20.71 23.44 -0.88
CA GLN A 2 19.52 22.69 -1.32
C GLN A 2 18.49 22.76 -0.19
N THR A 3 17.37 23.44 -0.41
CA THR A 3 16.26 23.45 0.54
C THR A 3 15.71 22.03 0.64
N ARG A 4 15.94 21.35 1.77
CA ARG A 4 15.26 20.09 2.07
C ARG A 4 13.80 20.38 2.30
N THR A 5 12.97 20.14 1.29
CA THR A 5 11.53 20.01 1.46
C THR A 5 11.25 18.75 2.26
N THR A 6 10.40 18.87 3.28
CA THR A 6 9.91 17.69 4.01
C THR A 6 8.81 17.07 3.17
N PRO A 7 8.90 15.78 2.80
CA PRO A 7 7.84 15.15 2.01
C PRO A 7 6.53 15.12 2.80
N PHE A 8 5.42 15.37 2.12
CA PHE A 8 4.07 15.22 2.66
C PHE A 8 3.50 13.89 2.16
N VAL A 9 3.05 13.04 3.08
CA VAL A 9 2.53 11.70 2.78
C VAL A 9 1.06 11.65 3.15
N VAL A 10 0.24 11.16 2.23
CA VAL A 10 -1.20 10.97 2.42
C VAL A 10 -1.53 9.49 2.27
N ALA A 11 -2.11 8.89 3.31
CA ALA A 11 -2.66 7.54 3.25
C ALA A 11 -4.15 7.62 2.92
N ILE A 12 -4.60 6.84 1.93
CA ILE A 12 -6.01 6.71 1.56
C ILE A 12 -6.46 5.30 1.93
N ASP A 13 -7.29 5.18 2.97
CA ASP A 13 -7.80 3.91 3.47
C ASP A 13 -9.34 3.88 3.50
N GLY A 14 -9.90 2.68 3.54
CA GLY A 14 -11.34 2.42 3.49
C GLY A 14 -11.64 0.99 3.08
N ALA A 15 -12.89 0.56 3.25
CA ALA A 15 -13.34 -0.78 2.90
C ALA A 15 -13.04 -1.17 1.43
N SER A 16 -13.03 -2.47 1.13
CA SER A 16 -13.00 -2.95 -0.26
C SER A 16 -14.19 -2.36 -1.04
N GLY A 17 -13.95 -1.89 -2.26
CA GLY A 17 -14.97 -1.21 -3.07
C GLY A 17 -15.28 0.24 -2.70
N ALA A 18 -14.61 0.85 -1.70
CA ALA A 18 -14.85 2.24 -1.30
C ALA A 18 -14.37 3.32 -2.30
N GLY A 19 -13.84 2.92 -3.47
CA GLY A 19 -13.38 3.85 -4.51
C GLY A 19 -11.95 4.39 -4.35
N LYS A 20 -11.12 3.80 -3.47
CA LYS A 20 -9.71 4.22 -3.25
C LYS A 20 -8.90 4.25 -4.54
N SER A 21 -8.95 3.18 -5.33
CA SER A 21 -8.26 3.06 -6.62
C SER A 21 -8.81 3.99 -7.71
N THR A 22 -9.98 4.62 -7.47
CA THR A 22 -10.54 5.67 -8.33
C THR A 22 -10.12 7.06 -7.86
N LEU A 23 -10.14 7.31 -6.55
CA LEU A 23 -9.81 8.63 -5.98
C LEU A 23 -8.30 8.92 -6.01
N ALA A 24 -7.46 7.92 -5.70
CA ALA A 24 -6.02 8.13 -5.53
C ALA A 24 -5.31 8.64 -6.80
N PRO A 25 -5.59 8.13 -8.02
CA PRO A 25 -5.01 8.68 -9.25
C PRO A 25 -5.43 10.12 -9.54
N LEU A 26 -6.67 10.50 -9.18
CA LEU A 26 -7.17 11.87 -9.36
C LEU A 26 -6.43 12.85 -8.44
N LEU A 27 -6.23 12.48 -7.17
CA LEU A 27 -5.45 13.26 -6.22
C LEU A 27 -3.98 13.36 -6.62
N ALA A 28 -3.39 12.26 -7.09
CA ALA A 28 -2.00 12.25 -7.54
C ALA A 28 -1.78 13.21 -8.73
N ALA A 29 -2.71 13.25 -9.69
CA ALA A 29 -2.67 14.19 -10.81
C ALA A 29 -2.83 15.65 -10.35
N ASP A 30 -3.80 15.93 -9.47
CA ASP A 30 -4.10 17.29 -8.98
C ASP A 30 -2.94 17.86 -8.14
N LEU A 31 -2.31 17.02 -7.31
CA LEU A 31 -1.21 17.41 -6.43
C LEU A 31 0.18 17.28 -7.07
N ALA A 32 0.27 16.82 -8.32
CA ALA A 32 1.52 16.42 -8.97
C ALA A 32 2.37 15.48 -8.08
N ALA A 33 1.69 14.51 -7.45
CA ALA A 33 2.27 13.59 -6.48
C ALA A 33 2.55 12.20 -7.09
N VAL A 34 3.39 11.43 -6.40
CA VAL A 34 3.62 10.02 -6.71
C VAL A 34 2.55 9.18 -6.01
N LEU A 35 1.88 8.31 -6.75
CA LEU A 35 0.96 7.32 -6.21
C LEU A 35 1.73 6.02 -5.90
N ILE A 36 1.59 5.51 -4.68
CA ILE A 36 2.12 4.22 -4.25
C ILE A 36 0.92 3.30 -3.97
N PRO A 37 0.53 2.40 -4.89
CA PRO A 37 -0.54 1.44 -4.66
C PRO A 37 -0.10 0.37 -3.66
N THR A 38 -0.75 0.28 -2.51
CA THR A 38 -0.39 -0.73 -1.48
C THR A 38 -0.66 -2.16 -1.94
N ASP A 39 -1.60 -2.35 -2.86
CA ASP A 39 -1.98 -3.67 -3.39
C ASP A 39 -0.82 -4.33 -4.19
N ASP A 40 0.11 -3.53 -4.72
CA ASP A 40 1.31 -4.04 -5.42
C ASP A 40 2.25 -4.79 -4.45
N PHE A 41 2.10 -4.56 -3.15
CA PHE A 41 2.90 -5.20 -2.11
C PHE A 41 2.13 -6.29 -1.37
N PHE A 42 0.98 -6.75 -1.86
CA PHE A 42 0.33 -7.92 -1.29
C PHE A 42 1.22 -9.17 -1.44
N SER A 43 1.30 -10.00 -0.39
CA SER A 43 2.07 -11.26 -0.39
C SER A 43 1.41 -12.35 -1.26
N ALA A 44 1.35 -12.10 -2.57
CA ALA A 44 0.77 -13.00 -3.57
C ALA A 44 1.48 -14.36 -3.71
N HIS A 45 2.63 -14.53 -3.05
CA HIS A 45 3.35 -15.81 -2.99
C HIS A 45 2.75 -16.79 -1.96
N ILE A 46 1.89 -16.31 -1.05
CA ILE A 46 1.19 -17.15 -0.07
C ILE A 46 -0.13 -17.61 -0.70
N PRO A 47 -0.35 -18.93 -0.90
CA PRO A 47 -1.59 -19.44 -1.46
C PRO A 47 -2.81 -19.05 -0.60
N ASP A 48 -3.94 -18.79 -1.25
CA ASP A 48 -5.14 -18.32 -0.55
C ASP A 48 -5.59 -19.26 0.60
N ALA A 49 -5.47 -20.57 0.39
CA ALA A 49 -5.85 -21.59 1.36
C ALA A 49 -4.96 -21.61 2.61
N ASP A 50 -3.75 -21.04 2.55
CA ASP A 50 -2.84 -21.01 3.68
C ASP A 50 -3.13 -19.85 4.63
N TRP A 51 -3.82 -18.78 4.18
CA TRP A 51 -4.23 -17.67 5.07
C TRP A 51 -5.12 -18.14 6.22
N ASP A 52 -5.94 -19.16 6.00
CA ASP A 52 -6.84 -19.75 7.02
C ASP A 52 -6.10 -20.45 8.16
N ARG A 53 -4.81 -20.73 7.98
CA ARG A 53 -3.96 -21.36 9.00
C ARG A 53 -3.29 -20.34 9.92
N PHE A 54 -3.24 -19.07 9.51
CA PHE A 54 -2.61 -18.00 10.27
C PHE A 54 -3.56 -17.42 11.31
N THR A 55 -3.01 -17.14 12.49
CA THR A 55 -3.61 -16.24 13.46
C THR A 55 -3.74 -14.82 12.88
N VAL A 56 -4.58 -13.99 13.48
CA VAL A 56 -4.73 -12.57 13.07
C VAL A 56 -3.38 -11.83 13.10
N ALA A 57 -2.53 -12.10 14.10
CA ALA A 57 -1.22 -11.47 14.20
C ALA A 57 -0.27 -11.91 13.07
N GLU A 58 -0.27 -13.20 12.72
CA GLU A 58 0.54 -13.73 11.61
C GLU A 58 0.05 -13.19 10.27
N ARG A 59 -1.26 -13.11 10.05
CA ARG A 59 -1.83 -12.48 8.84
C ARG A 59 -1.34 -11.04 8.71
N TYR A 60 -1.43 -10.25 9.79
CA TYR A 60 -0.97 -8.86 9.76
C TYR A 60 0.53 -8.73 9.47
N ALA A 61 1.36 -9.63 10.01
CA ALA A 61 2.80 -9.63 9.77
C ALA A 61 3.17 -10.02 8.32
N GLN A 62 2.34 -10.86 7.67
CA GLN A 62 2.66 -11.44 6.36
C GLN A 62 1.84 -10.89 5.19
N VAL A 63 0.76 -10.14 5.41
CA VAL A 63 -0.14 -9.66 4.33
C VAL A 63 0.57 -8.76 3.31
N LEU A 64 1.61 -8.05 3.74
CA LEU A 64 2.46 -7.26 2.86
C LEU A 64 3.83 -7.90 2.67
N ASP A 65 4.30 -7.93 1.43
CA ASP A 65 5.67 -8.21 1.04
C ASP A 65 6.54 -6.98 1.34
N TRP A 66 6.96 -6.88 2.60
CA TRP A 66 7.84 -5.82 3.09
C TRP A 66 9.23 -5.82 2.45
N ALA A 67 9.65 -6.91 1.81
CA ALA A 67 10.91 -6.92 1.08
C ALA A 67 10.79 -6.04 -0.18
N ARG A 68 9.67 -6.19 -0.91
CA ARG A 68 9.37 -5.40 -2.11
C ARG A 68 9.19 -3.91 -1.80
N ILE A 69 8.54 -3.56 -0.68
CA ILE A 69 8.38 -2.16 -0.24
C ILE A 69 9.72 -1.44 -0.02
N ARG A 70 10.77 -2.18 0.39
CA ARG A 70 12.07 -1.59 0.72
C ARG A 70 13.04 -1.53 -0.47
N SER A 71 12.73 -2.22 -1.56
CA SER A 71 13.60 -2.31 -2.74
C SER A 71 13.16 -1.43 -3.91
N ASP A 72 11.89 -1.05 -3.96
CA ASP A 72 11.30 -0.15 -4.97
C ASP A 72 11.36 1.32 -4.52
#